data_AF-A0A1M6TGG7-F1
#
_entry.id   AF-A0A1M6TGG7-F1
#
_cell.length_a   1.000
_cell.length_b   1.000
_cell.length_c   1.000
_cell.angle_alpha   90.00
_cell.angle_beta   90.00
_cell.angle_gamma   90.00
#
_symmetry.space_group_name_H-M   'P 1'
#
loop_
_entity.id
_entity.type
_entity.pdbx_description
1 polymer ?
#
loop_
_entity_poly.entity_id
_entity_poly.type
_entity_poly.pdbx_seq_one_letter_code
_entity_poly.pdbx_strand_id
1 'polypeptide(L)'
;MNNKLYELVDKAKQGDKESILIIIEKFRPLVKKYSKYLNYDGADSDLIINLIEIIKNIPIFKNEDMKKEECIVGYISNSLRYKYIKLSKKHNHICNIETELTEGTIYSDVNNNVESNIENNIVINNVLDKLSKKQKYIIQKIFEYGYKDSEIARELNISRQAVYKTKKKVLEKLKKELVA
;
A
#
# COMPACT_ATOMS: atom_id res chain seq x y z
N MET A 1 28.25 9.81 -15.64
CA MET A 1 27.91 8.67 -14.76
C MET A 1 26.82 7.86 -15.44
N ASN A 2 27.15 6.66 -15.93
CA ASN A 2 26.14 5.73 -16.44
C ASN A 2 25.33 5.20 -15.27
N ASN A 3 24.06 5.61 -15.21
CA ASN A 3 23.15 5.12 -14.21
C ASN A 3 22.48 3.84 -14.72
N LYS A 4 22.83 2.71 -14.09
CA LYS A 4 22.35 1.38 -14.49
C LYS A 4 20.82 1.30 -14.54
N LEU A 5 20.10 1.99 -13.64
CA LEU A 5 18.63 2.00 -13.67
C LEU A 5 18.07 2.87 -14.79
N TYR A 6 18.71 3.99 -15.12
CA TYR A 6 18.30 4.83 -16.25
C TYR A 6 18.37 4.05 -17.56
N GLU A 7 19.48 3.36 -17.80
CA GLU A 7 19.67 2.53 -19.01
C GLU A 7 18.65 1.40 -19.10
N LEU A 8 18.34 0.75 -17.98
CA LEU A 8 17.29 -0.28 -17.93
C LEU A 8 15.92 0.31 -18.27
N VAL A 9 15.59 1.49 -17.75
CA VAL A 9 14.31 2.14 -18.06
C VAL A 9 14.23 2.55 -19.53
N ASP A 10 15.32 3.08 -20.10
CA ASP A 10 15.39 3.43 -21.52
C ASP A 10 15.17 2.19 -22.41
N LYS A 11 15.91 1.12 -22.18
CA LYS A 11 15.73 -0.16 -22.89
C LYS A 11 14.32 -0.74 -22.71
N ALA A 12 13.79 -0.71 -21.48
CA ALA A 12 12.44 -1.19 -21.19
C ALA A 12 11.36 -0.40 -21.93
N LYS A 13 11.53 0.92 -22.11
CA LYS A 13 10.61 1.75 -22.91
C LYS A 13 10.64 1.38 -24.40
N GLN A 14 11.78 0.90 -24.89
CA GLN A 14 11.93 0.40 -26.26
C GLN A 14 11.39 -1.04 -26.43
N GLY A 15 10.86 -1.65 -25.36
CA GLY A 15 10.26 -2.99 -25.39
C GLY A 15 11.20 -4.12 -25.00
N ASP A 16 12.40 -3.81 -24.50
CA ASP A 16 13.33 -4.84 -24.01
C ASP A 16 12.76 -5.57 -22.80
N LYS A 17 12.42 -6.85 -22.99
CA LYS A 17 11.74 -7.67 -21.98
C LYS A 17 12.63 -7.96 -20.78
N GLU A 18 13.94 -8.13 -21.00
CA GLU A 18 14.90 -8.40 -19.93
C GLU A 18 15.01 -7.20 -18.98
N SER A 19 15.11 -5.98 -19.54
CA SER A 19 15.14 -4.76 -18.74
C SER A 19 13.84 -4.56 -17.96
N ILE A 20 12.68 -4.87 -18.54
CA ILE A 20 11.39 -4.85 -17.82
C ILE A 20 11.43 -5.83 -16.64
N LEU A 21 11.89 -7.06 -16.86
CA LEU A 21 11.95 -8.09 -15.82
C LEU A 21 12.87 -7.68 -14.67
N ILE A 22 14.06 -7.16 -14.97
CA ILE A 22 15.02 -6.67 -13.97
C ILE A 22 14.41 -5.55 -13.12
N ILE A 23 13.67 -4.62 -13.75
CA ILE A 23 12.99 -3.55 -13.01
C ILE A 23 11.86 -4.13 -12.14
N ILE A 24 11.05 -5.07 -12.66
CA ILE A 24 10.00 -5.74 -11.88
C ILE A 24 10.59 -6.40 -10.63
N GLU A 25 11.68 -7.15 -10.77
CA GLU A 25 12.34 -7.81 -9.63
C GLU A 25 12.90 -6.79 -8.63
N LYS A 26 13.46 -5.67 -9.08
CA LYS A 26 13.91 -4.59 -8.21
C LYS A 26 12.78 -3.98 -7.37
N PHE A 27 11.58 -3.83 -7.92
CA PHE A 27 10.41 -3.28 -7.21
C PHE A 27 9.47 -4.34 -6.62
N ARG A 28 9.79 -5.63 -6.76
CA ARG A 28 9.01 -6.76 -6.25
C ARG A 28 8.69 -6.66 -4.76
N PRO A 29 9.60 -6.22 -3.86
CA PRO A 29 9.26 -6.02 -2.44
C PRO A 29 8.13 -5.01 -2.23
N LEU A 30 8.10 -3.94 -3.03
CA LEU A 30 7.07 -2.90 -2.96
C LEU A 30 5.74 -3.40 -3.53
N VAL A 31 5.78 -4.15 -4.64
CA VAL A 31 4.60 -4.83 -5.22
C VAL A 31 4.00 -5.79 -4.20
N LYS A 32 4.80 -6.67 -3.59
CA LYS A 32 4.34 -7.62 -2.56
C LYS A 32 3.71 -6.90 -1.37
N LYS A 33 4.30 -5.79 -0.92
CA LYS A 33 3.75 -4.98 0.17
C LYS A 33 2.35 -4.47 -0.18
N TYR A 34 2.17 -3.89 -1.36
CA TYR A 34 0.87 -3.34 -1.76
C TYR A 34 -0.15 -4.41 -2.13
N SER A 35 0.27 -5.52 -2.74
CA SER A 35 -0.58 -6.68 -2.99
C SER A 35 -1.15 -7.22 -1.68
N LYS A 36 -0.32 -7.35 -0.64
CA LYS A 36 -0.78 -7.75 0.71
C LYS A 36 -1.79 -6.77 1.32
N TYR A 37 -1.65 -5.47 1.06
CA TYR A 37 -2.63 -4.48 1.53
C TYR A 37 -3.92 -4.47 0.72
N LEU A 38 -3.88 -4.91 -0.54
CA LEU A 38 -5.07 -5.05 -1.38
C LEU A 38 -5.84 -6.33 -1.04
N ASN A 39 -5.13 -7.41 -0.72
CA ASN A 39 -5.68 -8.67 -0.21
C ASN A 39 -6.83 -9.27 -1.04
N TYR A 40 -6.78 -9.10 -2.37
CA TYR A 40 -7.69 -9.75 -3.32
C TYR A 40 -6.89 -10.56 -4.35
N ASP A 41 -7.53 -11.53 -4.98
CA ASP A 41 -6.88 -12.41 -5.95
C ASP A 41 -6.40 -11.65 -7.20
N GLY A 42 -5.17 -11.92 -7.64
CA GLY A 42 -4.54 -11.21 -8.76
C GLY A 42 -4.06 -9.78 -8.47
N ALA A 43 -4.13 -9.30 -7.22
CA ALA A 43 -3.64 -7.96 -6.86
C ALA A 43 -2.15 -7.73 -7.17
N ASP A 44 -1.33 -8.78 -7.11
CA ASP A 44 0.09 -8.72 -7.51
C ASP A 44 0.22 -8.47 -9.01
N SER A 45 -0.56 -9.19 -9.83
CA SER A 45 -0.57 -9.08 -11.29
C SER A 45 -1.03 -7.69 -11.72
N ASP A 46 -2.11 -7.18 -11.11
CA ASP A 46 -2.58 -5.81 -11.34
C ASP A 46 -1.48 -4.77 -11.04
N LEU A 47 -0.76 -4.92 -9.93
CA LEU A 47 0.31 -4.02 -9.56
C LEU A 47 1.51 -4.12 -10.51
N ILE A 48 1.84 -5.31 -11.01
CA ILE A 48 2.88 -5.51 -12.02
C ILE A 48 2.48 -4.83 -13.34
N ILE A 49 1.23 -4.98 -13.79
CA ILE A 49 0.71 -4.30 -14.98
C ILE A 49 0.85 -2.78 -14.82
N ASN A 50 0.44 -2.24 -13.67
CA ASN A 50 0.59 -0.82 -13.36
C ASN A 50 2.07 -0.38 -13.33
N LEU A 51 2.98 -1.22 -12.83
CA LEU A 51 4.42 -0.94 -12.88
C LEU A 51 4.95 -0.86 -14.31
N ILE A 52 4.54 -1.78 -15.19
CA ILE A 52 4.91 -1.76 -16.61
C ILE A 52 4.40 -0.48 -17.30
N GLU A 53 3.15 -0.06 -17.01
CA GLU A 53 2.62 1.21 -17.50
C GLU A 53 3.45 2.42 -17.03
N ILE A 54 3.87 2.42 -15.77
CA ILE A 54 4.71 3.49 -15.20
C ILE A 54 6.06 3.55 -15.92
N ILE A 55 6.72 2.42 -16.14
CA ILE A 55 8.00 2.34 -16.86
C ILE A 55 7.83 2.84 -18.31
N LYS A 56 6.74 2.50 -18.99
CA LYS A 56 6.47 3.00 -20.34
C LYS A 56 6.25 4.51 -20.37
N ASN A 57 5.63 5.10 -19.35
CA ASN A 57 5.22 6.51 -19.35
C ASN A 57 6.18 7.46 -18.60
N ILE A 58 7.16 6.95 -17.85
CA ILE A 58 8.10 7.78 -17.09
C ILE A 58 8.87 8.74 -18.03
N PRO A 59 8.93 10.05 -17.72
CA PRO A 59 9.51 11.05 -18.60
C PRO A 59 11.03 11.18 -18.45
N ILE A 60 11.78 10.09 -18.56
CA ILE A 60 13.24 10.07 -18.30
C ILE A 60 14.06 11.01 -19.21
N PHE A 61 13.57 11.33 -20.41
CA PHE A 61 14.24 12.23 -21.35
C PHE A 61 13.94 13.72 -21.11
N LYS A 62 12.96 14.06 -20.26
CA LYS A 62 12.48 15.44 -20.12
C LYS A 62 13.27 16.26 -19.10
N ASN A 63 13.97 15.62 -18.17
CA ASN A 63 14.67 16.30 -17.09
C ASN A 63 16.02 15.62 -16.82
N GLU A 64 17.07 16.43 -16.74
CA GLU A 64 18.43 15.99 -16.43
C GLU A 64 18.56 15.33 -15.05
N ASP A 65 17.71 15.72 -14.09
CA ASP A 65 17.60 15.04 -12.79
C ASP A 65 17.12 13.60 -12.90
N MET A 66 16.40 13.22 -13.98
CA MET A 66 15.98 11.83 -14.20
C MET A 66 17.14 10.90 -14.57
N LYS A 67 18.36 11.43 -14.78
CA LYS A 67 19.59 10.63 -14.86
C LYS A 67 20.02 10.10 -13.48
N LYS A 68 19.46 10.62 -12.38
CA LYS A 68 19.75 10.18 -11.00
C LYS A 68 18.84 9.00 -10.60
N GLU A 69 19.42 8.03 -9.90
CA GLU A 69 18.72 6.77 -9.62
C GLU A 69 17.59 7.01 -8.62
N GLU A 70 17.86 7.89 -7.65
CA GLU A 70 16.95 8.29 -6.59
C GLU A 70 15.68 8.94 -7.16
N CYS A 71 15.82 9.71 -8.23
CA CYS A 71 14.71 10.35 -8.93
C CYS A 71 13.82 9.31 -9.62
N ILE A 72 14.40 8.33 -10.32
CA ILE A 72 13.66 7.24 -10.96
C ILE A 72 12.97 6.38 -9.90
N VAL A 73 13.69 5.96 -8.87
CA VAL A 73 13.14 5.15 -7.76
C VAL A 73 12.01 5.88 -7.06
N GLY A 74 12.19 7.17 -6.78
CA GLY A 74 11.16 8.02 -6.17
C GLY A 74 9.93 8.16 -7.05
N TYR A 75 10.10 8.35 -8.35
CA TYR A 75 9.00 8.44 -9.30
C TYR A 75 8.19 7.14 -9.36
N ILE A 76 8.86 6.01 -9.58
CA ILE A 76 8.22 4.70 -9.69
C ILE A 76 7.49 4.36 -8.38
N SER A 77 8.17 4.54 -7.24
CA SER A 77 7.61 4.22 -5.93
C SER A 77 6.35 5.05 -5.61
N ASN A 78 6.39 6.36 -5.88
CA ASN A 78 5.22 7.22 -5.66
C ASN A 78 4.08 6.90 -6.64
N SER A 79 4.40 6.67 -7.92
CA SER A 79 3.40 6.34 -8.95
C SER A 79 2.70 5.02 -8.65
N LEU A 80 3.45 3.99 -8.28
CA LEU A 80 2.90 2.68 -7.92
C LEU A 80 2.03 2.77 -6.68
N ARG A 81 2.43 3.56 -5.68
CA ARG A 81 1.63 3.83 -4.48
C ARG A 81 0.29 4.49 -4.82
N TYR A 82 0.26 5.46 -5.73
CA TYR A 82 -1.00 6.07 -6.16
C TYR A 82 -1.90 5.08 -6.90
N LYS A 83 -1.33 4.22 -7.76
CA LYS A 83 -2.08 3.14 -8.43
C LYS A 83 -2.67 2.16 -7.40
N TYR A 84 -1.88 1.74 -6.41
CA TYR A 84 -2.35 0.95 -5.27
C TYR A 84 -3.53 1.62 -4.54
N ILE A 85 -3.42 2.89 -4.16
CA ILE A 85 -4.52 3.60 -3.47
C ILE A 85 -5.78 3.63 -4.34
N LYS A 86 -5.64 3.81 -5.66
CA LYS A 86 -6.77 3.78 -6.60
C LYS A 86 -7.42 2.38 -6.63
N LEU A 87 -6.63 1.31 -6.70
CA LEU A 87 -7.12 -0.07 -6.66
C LEU A 87 -7.82 -0.37 -5.33
N SER A 88 -7.23 0.03 -4.20
CA SER A 88 -7.80 -0.17 -2.87
C SER A 88 -9.17 0.50 -2.72
N LYS A 89 -9.33 1.74 -3.22
CA LYS A 89 -10.63 2.42 -3.24
C LYS A 89 -11.66 1.70 -4.11
N LYS A 90 -11.25 1.21 -5.28
CA LYS A 90 -12.12 0.46 -6.19
C LYS A 90 -12.57 -0.86 -5.54
N HIS A 91 -11.64 -1.59 -4.93
CA HIS A 91 -11.94 -2.85 -4.26
C HIS A 91 -12.88 -2.66 -3.06
N ASN A 92 -12.63 -1.67 -2.20
CA ASN A 92 -13.54 -1.35 -1.08
C ASN A 92 -14.95 -1.00 -1.55
N HIS A 93 -15.08 -0.27 -2.66
CA HIS A 93 -16.40 0.01 -3.23
C HIS A 93 -17.11 -1.29 -3.66
N ILE A 94 -16.38 -2.23 -4.26
CA ILE A 94 -16.95 -3.52 -4.69
C ILE A 94 -17.35 -4.35 -3.47
N CYS A 95 -16.48 -4.55 -2.48
CA CYS A 95 -16.78 -5.35 -1.28
C CYS A 95 -17.91 -4.78 -0.42
N ASN A 96 -18.18 -3.48 -0.50
CA ASN A 96 -19.34 -2.87 0.19
C ASN A 96 -20.68 -3.19 -0.48
N ILE A 97 -20.66 -3.68 -1.72
CA ILE A 97 -21.85 -3.90 -2.57
C ILE A 97 -21.99 -5.38 -2.93
N GLU A 98 -20.88 -6.11 -2.97
CA GLU A 98 -20.77 -7.49 -3.43
C GLU A 98 -20.03 -8.33 -2.37
N THR A 99 -20.44 -9.58 -2.22
CA THR A 99 -19.75 -10.57 -1.38
C THR A 99 -18.99 -11.54 -2.26
N GLU A 100 -17.68 -11.68 -2.02
CA GLU A 100 -16.83 -12.59 -2.77
C GLU A 100 -17.18 -14.04 -2.42
N LEU A 101 -17.42 -14.87 -3.45
CA LEU A 101 -17.64 -16.31 -3.31
C LEU A 101 -16.31 -17.05 -3.46
N THR A 102 -15.65 -17.32 -2.34
CA THR A 102 -14.45 -18.16 -2.24
C THR A 102 -14.76 -19.51 -1.57
N GLU A 103 -13.90 -20.53 -1.75
CA GLU A 103 -13.97 -21.77 -0.96
C GLU A 103 -13.97 -21.48 0.54
N GLY A 104 -13.18 -20.49 0.99
CA GLY A 104 -13.14 -20.06 2.39
C GLY A 104 -14.48 -19.55 2.92
N THR A 105 -15.25 -18.79 2.13
CA THR A 105 -16.62 -18.34 2.48
C THR A 105 -17.66 -19.45 2.39
N ILE A 106 -17.39 -20.54 1.66
CA ILE A 106 -18.27 -21.72 1.60
C ILE A 106 -18.01 -22.63 2.82
N TYR A 107 -16.77 -22.68 3.31
CA TYR A 107 -16.33 -23.56 4.41
C TYR A 107 -16.08 -22.84 5.75
N SER A 108 -16.33 -21.52 5.85
CA SER A 108 -16.01 -20.69 7.03
C SER A 108 -16.77 -21.07 8.31
N ASP A 109 -17.78 -21.94 8.22
CA ASP A 109 -18.50 -22.41 9.41
C ASP A 109 -17.82 -23.56 10.16
N VAL A 110 -16.75 -24.18 9.63
CA VAL A 110 -16.32 -25.48 10.20
C VAL A 110 -14.88 -25.58 10.70
N ASN A 111 -13.86 -24.91 10.16
CA ASN A 111 -12.48 -25.27 10.53
C ASN A 111 -11.40 -24.21 10.30
N ASN A 112 -11.15 -23.32 11.26
CA ASN A 112 -9.86 -22.59 11.31
C ASN A 112 -9.56 -22.08 12.72
N ASN A 113 -8.69 -22.75 13.48
CA ASN A 113 -7.96 -22.24 14.67
C ASN A 113 -8.59 -21.02 15.34
N VAL A 114 -9.80 -21.24 15.86
CA VAL A 114 -10.74 -20.16 16.17
C VAL A 114 -10.31 -19.43 17.43
N GLU A 115 -9.80 -20.13 18.46
CA GLU A 115 -9.48 -19.51 19.75
C GLU A 115 -8.39 -18.44 19.70
N SER A 116 -7.22 -18.73 19.11
CA SER A 116 -6.09 -17.77 19.13
C SER A 116 -6.31 -16.56 18.22
N ASN A 117 -7.06 -16.71 17.13
CA ASN A 117 -7.43 -15.60 16.26
C ASN A 117 -8.64 -14.82 16.78
N ILE A 118 -9.60 -15.47 17.45
CA ILE A 118 -10.73 -14.78 18.10
C ILE A 118 -10.21 -13.94 19.26
N GLU A 119 -9.39 -14.49 20.16
CA GLU A 119 -8.86 -13.74 21.31
C GLU A 119 -8.06 -12.52 20.86
N ASN A 120 -7.15 -12.67 19.89
CA ASN A 120 -6.40 -11.55 19.34
C ASN A 120 -7.30 -10.52 18.64
N ASN A 121 -8.32 -10.94 17.88
CA ASN A 121 -9.27 -10.02 17.25
C ASN A 121 -10.16 -9.30 18.28
N ILE A 122 -10.61 -9.98 19.34
CA ILE A 122 -11.40 -9.38 20.42
C ILE A 122 -10.56 -8.33 21.15
N VAL A 123 -9.31 -8.64 21.50
CA VAL A 123 -8.40 -7.69 22.15
C VAL A 123 -8.14 -6.48 21.24
N ILE A 124 -7.82 -6.69 19.96
CA ILE A 124 -7.60 -5.60 19.00
C ILE A 124 -8.88 -4.74 18.86
N ASN A 125 -10.05 -5.35 18.70
CA ASN A 125 -11.32 -4.63 18.56
C ASN A 125 -11.67 -3.82 19.82
N ASN A 126 -11.51 -4.41 21.01
CA ASN A 126 -11.71 -3.71 22.28
C ASN A 126 -10.80 -2.49 22.42
N VAL A 127 -9.54 -2.58 21.97
CA VAL A 127 -8.62 -1.44 22.00
C VAL A 127 -8.94 -0.40 20.93
N LEU A 128 -9.36 -0.83 19.73
CA LEU A 128 -9.80 0.06 18.65
C LEU A 128 -11.08 0.82 19.02
N ASP A 129 -11.97 0.24 19.82
CA ASP A 129 -13.21 0.90 20.26
C ASP A 129 -12.98 1.99 21.32
N LYS A 130 -11.86 1.92 22.05
CA LYS A 130 -11.40 3.02 22.94
C LYS A 130 -10.83 4.21 22.17
N LEU A 131 -10.68 4.11 20.85
CA LEU A 131 -10.21 5.21 20.01
C LEU A 131 -11.38 6.08 19.56
N SER A 132 -11.19 7.39 19.58
CA SER A 132 -12.14 8.31 18.95
C SER A 132 -12.25 8.03 17.44
N LYS A 133 -13.40 8.38 16.83
CA LYS A 133 -13.62 8.25 15.37
C LYS A 133 -12.44 8.82 14.55
N LYS A 134 -11.92 9.99 14.95
CA LYS A 134 -10.77 10.63 14.29
C LYS A 134 -9.47 9.82 14.43
N GLN A 135 -9.23 9.21 15.58
CA GLN A 135 -8.05 8.36 15.81
C GLN A 135 -8.12 7.07 14.98
N LYS A 136 -9.28 6.39 15.01
CA LYS A 136 -9.54 5.18 14.20
C LYS A 136 -9.33 5.47 12.72
N TYR A 137 -9.91 6.58 12.24
CA TYR A 137 -9.74 7.04 10.86
C TYR A 137 -8.28 7.24 10.45
N ILE A 138 -7.50 7.96 11.26
CA ILE A 138 -6.09 8.24 10.96
C ILE A 138 -5.29 6.94 10.91
N ILE A 139 -5.49 6.03 11.86
CA ILE A 139 -4.76 4.76 11.92
C ILE A 139 -5.15 3.84 10.75
N GLN A 140 -6.43 3.70 10.43
CA GLN A 140 -6.87 2.97 9.24
C GLN A 140 -6.22 3.52 7.97
N LYS A 141 -6.26 4.85 7.76
CA LYS A 141 -5.60 5.49 6.60
C LYS A 141 -4.12 5.18 6.51
N ILE A 142 -3.40 5.12 7.61
CA ILE A 142 -1.95 4.83 7.62
C ILE A 142 -1.68 3.35 7.37
N PHE A 143 -2.30 2.47 8.14
CA PHE A 143 -1.91 1.06 8.23
C PHE A 143 -2.66 0.16 7.25
N GLU A 144 -3.92 0.47 6.97
CA GLU A 144 -4.76 -0.29 6.03
C GLU A 144 -4.60 0.25 4.61
N TYR A 145 -4.59 1.58 4.46
CA TYR A 145 -4.58 2.24 3.15
C TYR A 145 -3.23 2.85 2.74
N GLY A 146 -2.20 2.79 3.58
CA GLY A 146 -0.85 3.25 3.26
C GLY A 146 -0.69 4.76 3.01
N TYR A 147 -1.58 5.61 3.56
CA TYR A 147 -1.52 7.06 3.42
C TYR A 147 -0.34 7.68 4.21
N LYS A 148 0.27 8.74 3.67
CA LYS A 148 1.27 9.55 4.36
C LYS A 148 0.56 10.53 5.29
N ASP A 149 1.21 10.87 6.40
CA ASP A 149 0.73 11.88 7.36
C ASP A 149 0.32 13.20 6.66
N SER A 150 1.04 13.62 5.63
CA SER A 150 0.77 14.85 4.85
C SER A 150 -0.51 14.78 4.02
N GLU A 151 -0.87 13.60 3.51
CA GLU A 151 -2.09 13.44 2.71
C GLU A 151 -3.32 13.40 3.60
N ILE A 152 -3.21 12.71 4.74
CA ILE A 152 -4.26 12.70 5.77
C ILE A 152 -4.46 14.11 6.33
N ALA A 153 -3.38 14.86 6.51
CA ALA A 153 -3.44 16.25 6.96
C ALA A 153 -4.23 17.13 5.97
N ARG A 154 -3.95 16.98 4.67
CA ARG A 154 -4.69 17.67 3.60
C ARG A 154 -6.15 17.23 3.52
N GLU A 155 -6.43 15.95 3.67
CA GLU A 155 -7.79 15.39 3.64
C GLU A 155 -8.64 15.86 4.83
N LEU A 156 -8.02 16.00 6.01
CA LEU A 156 -8.68 16.44 7.25
C LEU A 156 -8.59 17.97 7.49
N ASN A 157 -7.97 18.74 6.58
CA ASN A 157 -7.68 20.16 6.76
C ASN A 157 -7.01 20.50 8.11
N ILE A 158 -5.99 19.73 8.49
CA ILE A 158 -5.18 19.93 9.70
C ILE A 158 -3.68 19.94 9.39
N SER A 159 -2.85 20.29 10.37
CA SER A 159 -1.39 20.25 10.19
C SER A 159 -0.85 18.80 10.16
N ARG A 160 0.26 18.59 9.43
CA ARG A 160 0.98 17.30 9.42
C ARG A 160 1.40 16.88 10.83
N GLN A 161 1.80 17.85 11.66
CA GLN A 161 2.19 17.64 13.05
C GLN A 161 1.01 17.16 13.89
N ALA A 162 -0.23 17.63 13.61
CA ALA A 162 -1.42 17.14 14.28
C ALA A 162 -1.66 15.66 13.97
N VAL A 163 -1.56 15.24 12.70
CA VAL A 163 -1.67 13.82 12.31
C VAL A 163 -0.60 12.97 13.00
N TYR A 164 0.66 13.43 12.99
CA TYR A 164 1.77 12.73 13.65
C TYR A 164 1.53 12.57 15.16
N LYS A 165 1.12 13.64 15.85
CA LYS A 165 0.80 13.60 17.28
C LYS A 165 -0.35 12.63 17.58
N THR A 166 -1.41 12.64 16.76
CA THR A 166 -2.53 11.71 16.91
C THR A 166 -2.08 10.28 16.71
N LYS A 167 -1.34 9.98 15.64
CA LYS A 167 -0.75 8.66 15.37
C LYS A 167 0.07 8.17 16.56
N LYS A 168 1.02 8.99 17.03
CA LYS A 168 1.89 8.65 18.17
C LYS A 168 1.07 8.35 19.42
N LYS A 169 0.09 9.20 19.75
CA LYS A 169 -0.79 9.00 20.92
C LYS A 169 -1.57 7.68 20.84
N VAL A 170 -2.04 7.30 19.65
CA VAL A 170 -2.77 6.04 19.47
C VAL A 170 -1.83 4.84 19.64
N LEU A 171 -0.63 4.89 19.06
CA LEU A 171 0.35 3.81 19.21
C LEU A 171 0.77 3.61 20.68
N GLU A 172 0.95 4.70 21.44
CA GLU A 172 1.21 4.59 22.88
C GLU A 172 0.05 3.97 23.66
N LYS A 173 -1.21 4.29 23.29
CA LYS A 173 -2.39 3.64 23.88
C LYS A 173 -2.43 2.15 23.54
N LEU A 174 -2.26 1.80 22.26
CA LEU A 174 -2.23 0.42 21.80
C LEU A 174 -1.15 -0.39 22.53
N LYS A 175 0.06 0.18 22.66
CA LYS A 175 1.16 -0.47 23.38
C LYS A 175 0.85 -0.71 24.86
N LYS A 176 0.22 0.25 25.55
CA LYS A 176 -0.16 0.06 26.96
C LYS A 176 -1.19 -1.03 27.15
N GLU A 177 -2.17 -1.13 26.24
CA GLU A 177 -3.28 -2.07 26.35
C GLU A 177 -2.93 -3.48 25.86
N LEU A 178 -1.91 -3.63 25.02
CA LEU A 178 -1.43 -4.93 24.51
C LEU A 178 -0.30 -5.54 25.35
N VAL A 179 0.32 -4.76 26.25
CA VAL A 179 1.45 -5.19 27.11
C VAL A 179 1.05 -5.20 28.59
N ALA A 180 -0.16 -4.73 28.92
CA ALA A 180 -0.77 -4.84 30.26
C ALA A 180 -1.56 -6.14 30.37
#